data_AF-A0A3A4R0J8-F1
#
_entry.id   AF-A0A3A4R0J8-F1
#
_cell.length_a   1.000
_cell.length_b   1.000
_cell.length_c   1.000
_cell.angle_alpha   90.00
_cell.angle_beta   90.00
_cell.angle_gamma   90.00
#
_symmetry.space_group_name_H-M   'P 1'
#
loop_
_entity.id
_entity.type
_entity.pdbx_description
1 polymer ?
#
loop_
_entity_poly.entity_id
_entity_poly.type
_entity_poly.pdbx_seq_one_letter_code
_entity_poly.pdbx_strand_id
1 'polypeptide(L)'
;EIKQSSAPSYEVENKVLNLTHAELGAYLMRLWGLPETIVSAIHDHHTILQESEETLSCSTVIYIADILCHQELDDTENPYLAELHTEYIASLGLEEYIEQWRNFCREFKEQKDSLNDSFSG
;
A
#
# COMPACT_ATOMS: atom_id res chain seq x y z
N GLU A 1 9.14 -25.97 -8.11
CA GLU A 1 9.19 -25.29 -6.80
C GLU A 1 9.55 -23.83 -7.04
N ILE A 2 8.61 -22.93 -6.80
CA ILE A 2 8.91 -21.50 -6.80
C ILE A 2 9.52 -21.23 -5.43
N LYS A 3 10.85 -21.11 -5.38
CA LYS A 3 11.54 -20.61 -4.19
C LYS A 3 10.96 -19.24 -3.85
N GLN A 4 10.66 -18.99 -2.57
CA GLN A 4 10.38 -17.66 -2.05
C GLN A 4 11.46 -16.72 -2.58
N SER A 5 11.11 -15.94 -3.58
CA SER A 5 11.97 -14.96 -4.19
C SER A 5 11.86 -13.72 -3.31
N SER A 6 12.99 -13.16 -2.89
CA SER A 6 13.06 -11.82 -2.34
C SER A 6 12.85 -10.80 -3.47
N ALA A 7 11.80 -10.91 -4.27
CA ALA A 7 11.44 -9.90 -5.25
C ALA A 7 10.03 -9.44 -4.88
N PRO A 8 9.69 -8.15 -5.07
CA PRO A 8 8.30 -7.71 -4.95
C PRO A 8 7.39 -8.66 -5.72
N SER A 9 6.27 -9.08 -5.13
CA SER A 9 5.39 -10.11 -5.70
C SER A 9 5.00 -9.80 -7.15
N TYR A 10 4.76 -8.51 -7.45
CA TYR A 10 4.41 -8.04 -8.79
C TYR A 10 5.53 -8.22 -9.83
N GLU A 11 6.81 -8.17 -9.46
CA GLU A 11 7.89 -8.40 -10.41
C GLU A 11 7.92 -9.86 -10.88
N VAL A 12 7.64 -10.79 -9.98
CA VAL A 12 7.57 -12.22 -10.29
C VAL A 12 6.37 -12.48 -11.18
N GLU A 13 5.21 -11.91 -10.85
CA GLU A 13 4.00 -11.98 -11.68
C GLU A 13 4.29 -11.49 -13.10
N ASN A 14 4.89 -10.31 -13.25
CA ASN A 14 5.23 -9.78 -14.57
C ASN A 14 6.20 -10.69 -15.33
N LYS A 15 7.22 -11.24 -14.67
CA LYS A 15 8.19 -12.17 -15.31
C LYS A 15 7.56 -13.48 -15.78
N VAL A 16 6.57 -14.01 -15.05
CA VAL A 16 5.97 -15.34 -15.32
C VAL A 16 4.72 -15.23 -16.20
N LEU A 17 3.91 -14.20 -15.99
CA LEU A 17 2.59 -14.04 -16.59
C LEU A 17 2.54 -12.87 -17.59
N ASN A 18 3.56 -12.01 -17.66
CA ASN A 18 3.54 -10.73 -18.38
C ASN A 18 2.34 -9.86 -17.96
N LEU A 19 1.96 -9.95 -16.68
CA LEU A 19 0.87 -9.23 -16.04
C LEU A 19 1.11 -9.20 -14.53
N THR A 20 0.68 -8.13 -13.87
CA THR A 20 0.70 -7.95 -12.42
C THR A 20 -0.71 -8.04 -11.82
N HIS A 21 -0.81 -8.29 -10.52
CA HIS A 21 -2.08 -8.24 -9.79
C HIS A 21 -2.72 -6.85 -9.83
N ALA A 22 -1.91 -5.78 -9.86
CA ALA A 22 -2.37 -4.40 -10.00
C ALA A 22 -3.11 -4.20 -11.33
N GLU A 23 -2.50 -4.63 -12.45
CA GLU A 23 -3.10 -4.56 -13.78
C GLU A 23 -4.38 -5.42 -13.90
N LEU A 24 -4.34 -6.65 -13.39
CA LEU A 24 -5.50 -7.54 -13.40
C LEU A 24 -6.65 -6.96 -12.56
N GLY A 25 -6.35 -6.46 -11.36
CA GLY A 25 -7.31 -5.84 -10.47
C GLY A 25 -7.96 -4.60 -11.09
N ALA A 26 -7.16 -3.71 -11.69
CA ALA A 26 -7.64 -2.53 -12.38
C ALA A 26 -8.56 -2.88 -13.56
N TYR A 27 -8.18 -3.89 -14.36
CA TYR A 27 -9.01 -4.39 -15.46
C TYR A 27 -10.38 -4.88 -14.96
N LEU A 28 -10.40 -5.66 -13.87
CA LEU A 28 -11.64 -6.15 -13.27
C LEU A 28 -12.52 -5.01 -12.73
N MET A 29 -11.93 -4.04 -12.04
CA MET A 29 -12.69 -2.88 -11.52
C MET A 29 -13.30 -2.05 -12.65
N ARG A 30 -12.58 -1.91 -13.76
CA ARG A 30 -13.13 -1.24 -14.95
C ARG A 30 -14.30 -2.03 -15.56
N LEU A 31 -14.19 -3.35 -15.66
CA LEU A 31 -15.31 -4.19 -16.12
C LEU A 31 -16.54 -4.08 -15.23
N TRP A 32 -16.36 -3.89 -13.93
CA TRP A 32 -17.46 -3.70 -12.98
C TRP A 32 -18.03 -2.27 -12.96
N GLY A 33 -17.48 -1.37 -13.77
CA GLY A 33 -17.99 0.00 -13.92
C GLY A 33 -17.61 0.94 -12.78
N LEU A 34 -16.48 0.68 -12.09
CA LEU A 34 -16.02 1.59 -11.05
C LEU A 34 -15.42 2.88 -11.66
N PRO A 35 -15.45 4.00 -10.91
CA PRO A 35 -14.82 5.25 -11.34
C PRO A 35 -13.35 5.08 -11.74
N GLU A 36 -12.91 5.78 -12.79
CA GLU A 36 -11.53 5.71 -13.29
C GLU A 36 -10.50 6.07 -12.20
N THR A 37 -10.85 6.98 -11.27
CA THR A 37 -9.99 7.31 -10.13
C THR A 37 -9.64 6.12 -9.25
N ILE A 38 -10.56 5.15 -9.08
CA ILE A 38 -10.31 3.91 -8.34
C ILE A 38 -9.52 2.94 -9.22
N VAL A 39 -9.86 2.86 -10.51
CA VAL A 39 -9.17 1.99 -11.47
C VAL A 39 -7.68 2.34 -11.57
N SER A 40 -7.36 3.62 -11.76
CA SER A 40 -5.98 4.13 -11.83
C SER A 40 -5.24 3.93 -10.51
N ALA A 41 -5.90 4.20 -9.37
CA ALA A 41 -5.27 3.99 -8.07
C ALA A 41 -4.86 2.52 -7.83
N ILE A 42 -5.66 1.56 -8.31
CA ILE A 42 -5.31 0.13 -8.24
C ILE A 42 -4.22 -0.21 -9.26
N HIS A 43 -4.24 0.39 -10.45
CA HIS A 43 -3.23 0.11 -11.48
C HIS A 43 -1.83 0.59 -11.05
N ASP A 44 -1.76 1.80 -10.51
CA ASP A 44 -0.50 2.53 -10.34
C ASP A 44 0.07 2.45 -8.91
N HIS A 45 -0.53 1.69 -8.00
CA HIS A 45 -0.12 1.72 -6.58
C HIS A 45 1.34 1.31 -6.32
N HIS A 46 1.97 0.52 -7.21
CA HIS A 46 3.40 0.20 -7.11
C HIS A 46 4.32 1.28 -7.72
N THR A 47 3.79 2.25 -8.48
CA THR A 47 4.57 3.19 -9.31
C THR A 47 4.44 4.67 -8.92
N ILE A 48 3.77 4.97 -7.81
CA ILE A 48 3.38 6.33 -7.36
C ILE A 48 4.52 7.36 -7.32
N LEU A 49 5.78 6.92 -7.25
CA LEU A 49 6.94 7.80 -7.19
C LEU A 49 7.50 8.22 -8.56
N GLN A 50 7.01 7.69 -9.68
CA GLN A 50 7.44 8.13 -11.01
C GLN A 50 6.77 9.43 -11.46
N GLU A 51 5.59 9.74 -10.95
CA GLU A 51 4.84 10.97 -11.27
C GLU A 51 4.27 11.56 -9.98
N SER A 52 5.04 12.42 -9.29
CA SER A 52 4.55 13.11 -8.10
C SER A 52 3.37 14.02 -8.48
N GLU A 53 2.15 13.64 -8.09
CA GLU A 53 0.96 14.48 -8.28
C GLU A 53 1.02 15.74 -7.40
N GLU A 54 0.60 16.89 -7.93
CA GLU A 54 0.54 18.15 -7.17
C GLU A 54 -0.62 18.19 -6.15
N THR A 55 -1.51 17.18 -6.17
CA THR A 55 -2.69 17.10 -5.30
C THR A 55 -2.83 15.71 -4.69
N LEU A 56 -3.50 15.63 -3.53
CA LEU A 56 -3.80 14.35 -2.89
C LEU A 56 -4.72 13.50 -3.78
N SER A 57 -4.24 12.35 -4.23
CA SER A 57 -4.99 11.40 -5.06
C SER A 57 -5.31 10.11 -4.33
N CYS A 58 -6.23 9.31 -4.87
CA CYS A 58 -6.51 7.97 -4.34
C CYS A 58 -5.25 7.10 -4.34
N SER A 59 -4.39 7.23 -5.35
CA SER A 59 -3.11 6.55 -5.43
C SER A 59 -2.23 6.93 -4.23
N THR A 60 -2.03 8.24 -3.99
CA THR A 60 -1.27 8.73 -2.82
C THR A 60 -1.79 8.17 -1.50
N VAL A 61 -3.12 8.11 -1.32
CA VAL A 61 -3.73 7.55 -0.10
C VAL A 61 -3.41 6.06 0.04
N ILE A 62 -3.53 5.27 -1.04
CA ILE A 62 -3.19 3.84 -1.01
C ILE A 62 -1.70 3.64 -0.70
N TYR A 63 -0.81 4.42 -1.31
CA TYR A 63 0.63 4.37 -1.03
C TYR A 63 0.97 4.64 0.43
N ILE A 64 0.39 5.70 1.01
CA ILE A 64 0.61 6.02 2.42
C ILE A 64 0.07 4.89 3.30
N ALA A 65 -1.14 4.41 3.02
CA ALA A 65 -1.76 3.32 3.78
C ALA A 65 -0.93 2.03 3.72
N ASP A 66 -0.44 1.66 2.54
CA ASP A 66 0.40 0.48 2.34
C ASP A 66 1.67 0.56 3.18
N ILE A 67 2.39 1.68 3.14
CA ILE A 67 3.59 1.87 3.97
C ILE A 67 3.26 1.81 5.47
N LEU A 68 2.20 2.47 5.92
CA LEU A 68 1.84 2.47 7.34
C LEU A 68 1.42 1.09 7.84
N CYS A 69 0.70 0.31 7.04
CA CYS A 69 0.35 -1.07 7.37
C CYS A 69 1.61 -1.92 7.63
N HIS A 70 2.61 -1.80 6.77
CA HIS A 70 3.84 -2.55 6.94
C HIS A 70 4.73 -2.02 8.07
N GLN A 71 4.83 -0.70 8.24
CA GLN A 71 5.67 -0.12 9.29
C GLN A 71 5.11 -0.30 10.69
N GLU A 72 3.78 -0.20 10.84
CA GLU A 72 3.15 -0.12 12.16
C GLU A 72 2.31 -1.36 12.50
N LEU A 73 1.87 -2.18 11.53
CA LEU A 73 0.96 -3.34 11.75
C LEU A 73 1.61 -4.73 11.57
N ASP A 74 2.94 -4.81 11.44
CA ASP A 74 3.73 -6.04 11.19
C ASP A 74 3.28 -6.81 9.93
N ASP A 75 2.84 -6.10 8.90
CA ASP A 75 2.64 -6.75 7.60
C ASP A 75 4.01 -7.12 7.01
N THR A 76 4.25 -8.42 6.85
CA THR A 76 5.54 -8.98 6.41
C THR A 76 5.49 -9.48 4.97
N GLU A 77 4.35 -9.35 4.28
CA GLU A 77 4.20 -9.88 2.93
C GLU A 77 5.02 -9.11 1.89
N ASN A 78 5.42 -7.85 2.17
CA ASN A 78 6.26 -7.07 1.27
C ASN A 78 7.57 -6.57 1.94
N PRO A 79 8.70 -7.28 1.74
CA PRO A 79 10.00 -6.84 2.25
C PRO A 79 10.61 -5.66 1.46
N TYR A 80 9.96 -5.20 0.40
CA TYR A 80 10.42 -4.10 -0.46
C TYR A 80 9.57 -2.86 -0.22
N LEU A 81 9.88 -2.14 0.84
CA LEU A 81 9.23 -0.85 1.09
C LEU A 81 10.26 0.26 1.13
N ALA A 82 10.03 1.22 0.23
CA ALA A 82 10.64 2.52 0.32
C ALA A 82 10.08 3.23 1.57
N GLU A 83 10.95 3.99 2.24
CA GLU A 83 10.51 4.95 3.25
C GLU A 83 9.50 5.93 2.63
N LEU A 84 8.61 6.49 3.45
CA LEU A 84 7.73 7.58 3.01
C LEU A 84 8.59 8.72 2.44
N HIS A 85 8.32 9.10 1.19
CA HIS A 85 9.03 10.21 0.55
C HIS A 85 8.69 11.53 1.22
N THR A 86 9.56 11.97 2.13
CA THR A 86 9.28 13.10 3.02
C THR A 86 9.06 14.40 2.25
N GLU A 87 9.82 14.64 1.18
CA GLU A 87 9.65 15.81 0.32
C GLU A 87 8.29 15.81 -0.39
N TYR A 88 7.82 14.64 -0.82
CA TYR A 88 6.53 14.49 -1.48
C TYR A 88 5.38 14.72 -0.49
N ILE A 89 5.47 14.12 0.70
CA ILE A 89 4.49 14.34 1.78
C ILE A 89 4.44 15.82 2.18
N ALA A 90 5.60 16.48 2.29
CA ALA A 90 5.68 17.90 2.61
C ALA A 90 5.08 18.77 1.50
N SER A 91 5.26 18.39 0.23
CA SER A 91 4.66 19.11 -0.90
C SER A 91 3.12 19.09 -0.87
N LEU A 92 2.54 18.06 -0.24
CA LEU A 92 1.10 17.91 -0.05
C LEU A 92 0.60 18.49 1.30
N GLY A 93 1.49 18.93 2.18
CA GLY A 93 1.15 19.45 3.51
C GLY A 93 0.56 18.39 4.45
N LEU A 94 1.02 17.14 4.34
CA LEU A 94 0.46 16.00 5.06
C LEU A 94 1.24 15.58 6.31
N GLU A 95 2.30 16.27 6.67
CA GLU A 95 3.24 15.85 7.72
C GLU A 95 2.55 15.58 9.07
N GLU A 96 1.66 16.49 9.49
CA GLU A 96 0.91 16.32 10.73
C GLU A 96 -0.07 15.15 10.66
N TYR A 97 -0.69 14.93 9.49
CA TYR A 97 -1.62 13.82 9.28
C TYR A 97 -0.91 12.47 9.28
N ILE A 98 0.29 12.38 8.71
CA ILE A 98 1.11 11.16 8.74
C ILE A 98 1.38 10.74 10.18
N GLU A 99 1.77 11.68 11.06
CA GLU A 99 2.01 11.36 12.47
C GLU A 99 0.73 10.93 13.20
N GLN A 100 -0.42 11.56 12.91
CA GLN A 100 -1.71 11.14 13.46
C GLN A 100 -2.08 9.72 13.00
N TRP A 101 -1.89 9.38 11.73
CA TRP A 101 -2.20 8.06 11.20
C TRP A 101 -1.24 6.98 11.74
N ARG A 102 0.05 7.29 11.91
CA ARG A 102 0.99 6.39 12.59
C ARG A 102 0.53 6.05 14.01
N ASN A 103 0.14 7.06 14.78
CA ASN A 103 -0.37 6.86 16.14
C ASN A 103 -1.63 5.98 16.13
N PHE A 104 -2.57 6.26 15.23
CA PHE A 104 -3.77 5.45 15.06
C PHE A 104 -3.44 3.98 14.75
N CYS A 105 -2.50 3.72 13.82
CA CYS A 105 -2.08 2.35 13.49
C CYS A 105 -1.49 1.62 14.70
N ARG A 106 -0.65 2.29 15.50
CA ARG A 106 -0.09 1.70 16.72
C ARG A 106 -1.15 1.36 17.76
N GLU A 107 -2.07 2.30 18.02
CA GLU A 107 -3.20 2.07 18.94
C GLU A 107 -4.08 0.91 18.46
N PHE A 108 -4.36 0.85 17.15
CA PHE A 108 -5.13 -0.23 16.55
C PHE A 108 -4.43 -1.59 16.71
N LYS A 109 -3.10 -1.65 16.52
CA LYS A 109 -2.32 -2.87 16.72
C LYS A 109 -2.38 -3.35 18.17
N GLU A 110 -2.17 -2.46 19.14
CA GLU A 110 -2.27 -2.80 20.57
C GLU A 110 -3.65 -3.37 20.94
N GLN A 111 -4.72 -2.79 20.40
CA GLN A 111 -6.08 -3.31 20.58
C GLN A 111 -6.25 -4.69 19.92
N LYS A 112 -5.73 -4.88 18.70
CA LYS A 112 -5.79 -6.17 17.99
C LYS A 112 -5.04 -7.27 18.77
N ASP A 113 -3.85 -6.98 19.26
CA ASP A 113 -3.01 -7.95 19.94
C ASP A 113 -3.59 -8.33 21.31
N SER A 114 -4.09 -7.35 22.07
CA SER A 114 -4.78 -7.60 23.35
C SER A 114 -6.06 -8.43 23.18
N LEU A 115 -6.81 -8.25 22.09
CA LEU A 115 -7.95 -9.10 21.75
C LEU A 115 -7.49 -10.53 21.45
N ASN A 116 -6.45 -10.73 20.64
CA ASN A 116 -5.95 -12.06 20.30
C ASN A 116 -5.44 -12.83 21.52
N ASP A 117 -4.78 -12.16 22.47
CA ASP A 117 -4.35 -12.76 23.73
C ASP A 117 -5.54 -13.24 24.58
N SER A 118 -6.66 -12.52 24.54
CA SER A 118 -7.87 -12.85 25.31
C SER A 118 -8.63 -14.10 24.81
N PHE A 119 -8.43 -14.49 23.55
CA PHE A 119 -9.02 -15.70 22.95
C PHE A 119 -8.06 -16.90 22.90
N SER A 120 -6.80 -16.70 23.28
CA SER A 120 -5.74 -17.73 23.21
C SER A 120 -5.49 -18.44 24.55
N GLY A 121 -6.23 -18.09 25.62
CA GLY A 121 -6.18 -18.72 26.95
C GLY A 121 -7.43 -19.54 27.26
#